data_AF-A0A1E7YNS8-F1
#
_entry.id   AF-A0A1E7YNS8-F1
#
_cell.length_a   1.000
_cell.length_b   1.000
_cell.length_c   1.000
_cell.angle_alpha   90.00
_cell.angle_beta   90.00
_cell.angle_gamma   90.00
#
_symmetry.space_group_name_H-M   'P 1'
#
loop_
_entity.id
_entity.type
_entity.pdbx_description
1 polymer ?
#
loop_
_entity_poly.entity_id
_entity_poly.type
_entity_poly.pdbx_seq_one_letter_code
_entity_poly.pdbx_strand_id
1 'polypeptide(L)'
;MRCKRYQYPLDGTEVLVEAEPEVEGRFMVRMQIPGRMAPVRIGYLTGAGRAWIAERFGEKRPIRAKSAKATCQILAEWARQQPSIAPFFSGLGE
;
A
#
# COMPACT_ATOMS: atom_id res chain seq x y z
N MET A 1 -14.98 9.14 -8.10
CA MET A 1 -13.86 8.21 -8.40
C MET A 1 -14.07 6.95 -7.58
N ARG A 2 -14.00 5.75 -8.18
CA ARG A 2 -14.19 4.48 -7.43
C ARG A 2 -12.92 4.11 -6.67
N CYS A 3 -13.08 3.61 -5.45
CA CYS A 3 -11.99 3.01 -4.68
C CYS A 3 -11.33 1.89 -5.50
N LYS A 4 -10.00 1.88 -5.58
CA LYS A 4 -9.26 0.84 -6.30
C LYS A 4 -8.72 -0.16 -5.31
N ARG A 5 -9.16 -1.41 -5.42
CA ARG A 5 -8.69 -2.52 -4.59
C ARG A 5 -7.81 -3.44 -5.40
N TYR A 6 -6.70 -3.83 -4.80
CA TYR A 6 -5.72 -4.73 -5.37
C TYR A 6 -5.39 -5.82 -4.35
N GLN A 7 -5.02 -6.99 -4.86
CA GLN A 7 -4.55 -8.10 -4.04
C GLN A 7 -3.11 -8.40 -4.46
N TYR A 8 -2.24 -8.61 -3.48
CA TYR A 8 -0.84 -8.94 -3.72
C TYR A 8 -0.41 -10.10 -2.81
N PRO A 9 0.32 -11.10 -3.31
CA PRO A 9 1.05 -12.02 -2.45
C PRO A 9 2.32 -11.33 -1.94
N LEU A 10 2.49 -11.23 -0.61
CA LEU A 10 3.72 -10.75 0.04
C LEU A 10 4.18 -11.80 1.06
N ASP A 11 5.38 -12.34 0.86
CA ASP A 11 5.98 -13.40 1.71
C ASP A 11 5.02 -14.58 1.98
N GLY A 12 4.24 -14.99 0.98
CA GLY A 12 3.25 -16.07 1.11
C GLY A 12 1.93 -15.68 1.81
N THR A 13 1.77 -14.42 2.23
CA THR A 13 0.50 -13.86 2.73
C THR A 13 -0.22 -13.08 1.64
N GLU A 14 -1.50 -13.36 1.46
CA GLU A 14 -2.37 -12.53 0.62
C GLU A 14 -2.73 -11.23 1.36
N VAL A 15 -2.31 -10.11 0.79
CA VAL A 15 -2.60 -8.78 1.30
C VAL A 15 -3.58 -8.09 0.38
N LEU A 16 -4.52 -7.35 0.97
CA LEU A 16 -5.44 -6.52 0.21
C LEU A 16 -5.05 -5.07 0.43
N VAL A 17 -4.97 -4.33 -0.67
CA VAL A 17 -4.57 -2.93 -0.68
C VAL A 17 -5.65 -2.11 -1.35
N GLU A 18 -6.13 -1.10 -0.66
CA GLU A 18 -7.24 -0.25 -1.09
C GLU A 18 -6.78 1.20 -1.18
N ALA A 19 -6.94 1.80 -2.35
CA ALA A 19 -6.71 3.22 -2.58
C ALA A 19 -8.06 3.96 -2.55
N GLU A 20 -8.29 4.71 -1.47
CA GLU A 20 -9.47 5.53 -1.23
C GLU A 20 -9.20 6.98 -1.66
N PRO A 21 -10.04 7.61 -2.50
CA PRO A 21 -9.85 9.01 -2.88
C PRO A 21 -10.10 9.93 -1.67
N GLU A 22 -9.19 10.88 -1.42
CA GLU A 22 -9.40 11.91 -0.39
C GLU A 22 -9.68 13.29 -0.99
N VAL A 23 -8.79 13.77 -1.87
CA VAL A 23 -8.87 15.08 -2.54
C VAL A 23 -8.25 14.99 -3.95
N GLU A 24 -8.42 16.02 -4.80
CA GLU A 24 -7.96 16.08 -6.21
C GLU A 24 -6.68 15.27 -6.51
N GLY A 25 -6.85 14.08 -7.11
CA GLY A 25 -5.74 13.23 -7.57
C GLY A 25 -4.91 12.53 -6.48
N ARG A 26 -5.29 12.67 -5.20
CA ARG A 26 -4.64 12.01 -4.05
C ARG A 26 -5.55 10.94 -3.45
N PHE A 27 -4.95 9.80 -3.17
CA PHE A 27 -5.61 8.61 -2.65
C PHE A 27 -4.87 8.12 -1.40
N MET A 28 -5.60 7.94 -0.31
CA MET A 28 -5.12 7.25 0.88
C MET A 28 -5.05 5.75 0.59
N VAL A 29 -3.89 5.15 0.82
CA VAL A 29 -3.69 3.71 0.61
C VAL A 29 -3.73 2.99 1.94
N ARG A 30 -4.63 2.02 2.05
CA ARG A 30 -4.78 1.11 3.18
C ARG A 30 -4.36 -0.31 2.79
N MET A 31 -3.85 -1.04 3.75
CA MET A 31 -3.48 -2.45 3.63
C MET A 31 -4.18 -3.24 4.71
N GLN A 32 -4.67 -4.42 4.37
CA GLN A 32 -5.24 -5.38 5.32
C GLN A 32 -4.74 -6.79 5.00
N ILE A 33 -4.73 -7.64 6.02
CA ILE A 33 -4.51 -9.08 5.85
C ILE A 33 -5.79 -9.76 6.34
N PRO A 34 -6.59 -10.36 5.44
CA PRO A 34 -7.82 -11.06 5.82
C PRO A 34 -7.62 -12.01 7.00
N GLY A 35 -8.44 -11.87 8.04
CA GLY A 35 -8.40 -12.75 9.22
C GLY A 35 -7.18 -12.57 10.14
N ARG A 36 -6.26 -11.64 9.85
CA ARG A 36 -5.06 -11.40 10.69
C ARG A 36 -4.85 -9.93 11.07
N MET A 37 -5.02 -9.00 10.14
CA MET A 37 -4.73 -7.58 10.35
C MET A 37 -5.85 -6.70 9.80
N ALA A 38 -6.40 -5.85 10.66
CA ALA A 38 -7.37 -4.82 10.27
C ALA A 38 -6.76 -3.82 9.25
N PRO A 39 -7.57 -3.07 8.49
CA PRO A 39 -7.06 -2.11 7.53
C PRO A 39 -6.21 -1.03 8.21
N VAL A 40 -4.93 -0.97 7.85
CA VAL A 40 -3.96 0.04 8.32
C VAL A 40 -3.57 0.95 7.17
N ARG A 41 -3.38 2.24 7.46
CA ARG A 41 -2.91 3.21 6.47
C ARG A 41 -1.42 2.96 6.21
N ILE A 42 -1.02 2.92 4.95
CA ILE A 42 0.35 2.62 4.54
C ILE A 42 1.01 3.70 3.67
N GLY A 43 0.25 4.74 3.28
CA GLY A 43 0.80 5.89 2.58
C GLY A 43 -0.24 6.58 1.72
N TYR A 44 0.24 7.49 0.87
CA TYR A 44 -0.57 8.14 -0.15
C TYR A 44 -0.11 7.77 -1.55
N LEU A 45 -1.07 7.81 -2.45
CA LEU A 45 -0.88 7.66 -3.87
C LEU A 45 -1.37 8.93 -4.53
N THR A 46 -0.46 9.65 -5.17
CA THR A 46 -0.77 10.90 -5.88
C THR A 46 -0.52 10.69 -7.36
N GLY A 47 -1.50 10.99 -8.21
CA GLY A 47 -1.39 10.72 -9.64
C GLY A 47 -2.12 11.73 -10.51
N ALA A 48 -1.42 12.16 -11.57
CA ALA A 48 -1.99 12.95 -12.67
C ALA A 48 -1.59 12.30 -14.01
N GLY A 49 -2.56 11.66 -14.67
CA GLY A 49 -2.40 11.10 -16.02
C GLY A 49 -1.35 9.99 -16.15
N ARG A 50 -0.10 10.35 -16.46
CA ARG A 50 0.99 9.44 -16.88
C ARG A 50 2.03 9.13 -15.80
N ALA A 51 1.96 9.81 -14.65
CA ALA A 51 2.89 9.59 -13.55
C ALA A 51 2.14 9.39 -12.23
N TRP A 52 2.52 8.34 -11.50
CA TRP A 52 2.01 8.05 -10.16
C TRP A 52 3.15 8.16 -9.16
N ILE A 53 2.84 8.65 -7.96
CA ILE A 53 3.78 8.87 -6.87
C ILE A 53 3.30 8.09 -5.66
N ALA A 54 4.16 7.24 -5.11
CA ALA A 54 4.02 6.64 -3.79
C ALA A 54 4.67 7.57 -2.76
N GLU A 55 3.87 8.00 -1.79
CA GLU A 55 4.31 8.76 -0.62
C GLU A 55 4.24 7.83 0.60
N ARG A 56 5.42 7.47 1.12
CA ARG A 56 5.54 6.65 2.34
C ARG A 56 5.49 7.56 3.56
N PHE A 57 4.84 7.12 4.63
CA PHE A 57 4.82 7.90 5.87
C PHE A 57 6.21 8.02 6.47
N GLY A 58 6.59 9.24 6.87
CA GLY A 58 7.90 9.52 7.46
C GLY A 58 9.07 9.62 6.47
N GLU A 59 8.90 9.25 5.20
CA GLU A 59 9.93 9.44 4.17
C GLU A 59 9.66 10.68 3.31
N LYS A 60 10.70 11.49 3.08
CA LYS A 60 10.61 12.69 2.23
C LYS A 60 10.79 12.39 0.74
N ARG A 61 11.23 11.19 0.37
CA ARG A 61 11.56 10.84 -1.02
C ARG A 61 10.35 10.21 -1.70
N PRO A 62 9.68 10.92 -2.63
CA PRO A 62 8.58 10.34 -3.39
C PRO A 62 9.09 9.28 -4.37
N ILE A 63 8.40 8.15 -4.48
CA ILE A 63 8.76 7.08 -5.42
C ILE A 63 7.82 7.13 -6.62
N ARG A 64 8.39 7.30 -7.81
CA ARG A 64 7.61 7.36 -9.06
C ARG A 64 7.33 5.96 -9.60
N ALA A 65 6.12 5.75 -10.07
CA ALA A 65 5.69 4.52 -10.70
C ALA A 65 4.82 4.79 -11.93
N LYS A 66 4.76 3.79 -12.83
CA LYS A 66 4.04 3.89 -14.12
C LYS A 66 2.53 3.70 -13.99
N SER A 67 2.04 3.19 -12.86
CA SER A 67 0.62 2.91 -12.65
C SER A 67 0.23 2.96 -11.17
N ALA A 68 -1.07 3.15 -10.91
CA ALA A 68 -1.61 3.10 -9.55
C ALA A 68 -1.38 1.73 -8.88
N LYS A 69 -1.51 0.63 -9.65
CA LYS A 69 -1.26 -0.74 -9.17
C LYS A 69 0.21 -0.92 -8.74
N ALA A 70 1.17 -0.43 -9.52
CA ALA A 70 2.59 -0.53 -9.15
C ALA A 70 2.90 0.33 -7.92
N THR A 71 2.28 1.50 -7.81
CA THR A 71 2.41 2.40 -6.65
C THR A 71 1.89 1.75 -5.36
N CYS A 72 0.71 1.12 -5.42
CA CYS A 72 0.13 0.39 -4.30
C CYS A 72 1.01 -0.80 -3.86
N GLN A 73 1.62 -1.50 -4.82
CA GLN A 73 2.55 -2.59 -4.53
C GLN A 73 3.79 -2.08 -3.77
N ILE A 74 4.42 -1.01 -4.27
CA ILE A 74 5.59 -0.37 -3.61
C ILE A 74 5.28 0.04 -2.18
N LEU A 75 4.08 0.59 -1.93
CA LEU A 75 3.65 0.96 -0.59
C LEU A 75 3.45 -0.27 0.29
N ALA A 76 2.85 -1.35 -0.22
CA ALA A 76 2.65 -2.58 0.55
C ALA A 76 3.98 -3.30 0.87
N GLU A 77 4.92 -3.35 -0.07
CA GLU A 77 6.26 -3.92 0.12
C GLU A 77 7.11 -3.15 1.14
N TRP A 78 6.88 -1.83 1.25
CA TRP A 78 7.48 -1.01 2.30
C TRP A 78 6.76 -1.15 3.63
N ALA A 79 5.42 -1.20 3.60
CA ALA A 79 4.57 -1.32 4.77
C ALA A 79 4.87 -2.60 5.56
N ARG A 80 5.12 -3.73 4.89
CA ARG A 80 5.47 -5.00 5.56
C ARG A 80 6.69 -4.88 6.47
N GLN A 81 7.60 -3.94 6.19
CA GLN A 81 8.83 -3.73 6.95
C GLN A 81 8.59 -2.81 8.16
N GLN A 82 7.41 -2.20 8.28
CA GLN A 82 7.10 -1.30 9.39
C GLN A 82 6.89 -2.09 10.68
N PRO A 83 7.36 -1.60 11.83
CA PRO A 83 7.27 -2.33 13.11
C PRO A 83 5.85 -2.76 13.50
N SER A 84 4.83 -1.96 13.14
CA SER A 84 3.43 -2.26 13.43
C SER A 84 2.80 -3.31 12.51
N ILE A 85 3.48 -3.68 11.41
CA ILE A 85 2.97 -4.59 10.38
C ILE A 85 3.84 -5.84 10.26
N ALA A 86 5.15 -5.72 10.44
CA ALA A 86 6.11 -6.82 10.34
C ALA A 86 5.72 -8.10 11.11
N PRO A 87 5.14 -8.04 12.34
CA PRO A 87 4.75 -9.24 13.07
C PRO A 87 3.72 -10.12 12.34
N PHE A 88 2.92 -9.55 11.44
CA PHE A 88 1.93 -10.31 10.66
C PHE A 88 2.56 -11.12 9.50
N PHE A 89 3.83 -10.87 9.21
CA PHE A 89 4.61 -11.55 8.17
C PHE A 89 5.68 -12.50 8.73
N SER A 90 6.12 -12.30 9.99
CA SER A 90 7.18 -13.11 10.62
C SER A 90 6.80 -14.57 10.92
N GLY A 91 5.52 -14.96 10.84
CA GLY A 91 5.04 -16.30 11.20
C GLY A 91 4.88 -17.30 10.04
N LEU A 92 5.56 -17.09 8.90
CA LEU A 92 5.49 -18.00 7.72
C LEU A 92 6.75 -18.85 7.53
N GLY A 93 7.61 -18.88 8.54
CA GLY A 93 8.83 -19.67 8.55
C GLY A 93 9.00 -20.42 9.87
N GLU A 94 8.11 -21.38 10.13
CA GLU A 94 8.37 -22.57 10.95
C GLU A 94 7.70 -23.78 10.28
#